data_AF-A0A327JE31-F1
#
_entry.id   AF-A0A327JE31-F1
#
_cell.length_a   1.000
_cell.length_b   1.000
_cell.length_c   1.000
_cell.angle_alpha   90.00
_cell.angle_beta   90.00
_cell.angle_gamma   90.00
#
_symmetry.space_group_name_H-M   'P 1'
#
loop_
_entity.id
_entity.type
_entity.pdbx_description
1 polymer ?
#
loop_
_entity_poly.entity_id
_entity_poly.type
_entity_poly.pdbx_seq_one_letter_code
_entity_poly.pdbx_strand_id
1 'polypeptide(L)'
;MQNTLDYFLTKLENADNMAKNEIENSIVKFGNKAIPELVDTLQEAHGVKRGVVAMSLIRLGEDSVEYLRKAAAKNHDFEWVAKYLISEIEGQVA
;
A
#
# COMPACT_ATOMS: atom_id res chain seq x y z
N MET A 1 -8.35 15.83 12.74
CA MET A 1 -9.36 14.96 12.12
C MET A 1 -8.64 13.70 11.70
N GLN A 2 -9.03 12.54 12.21
CA GLN A 2 -8.42 11.28 11.78
C GLN A 2 -8.88 11.00 10.35
N ASN A 3 -7.95 10.87 9.41
CA ASN A 3 -8.31 10.49 8.04
C ASN A 3 -8.86 9.05 8.07
N THR A 4 -9.87 8.75 7.25
CA THR A 4 -10.51 7.43 7.20
C THR A 4 -9.50 6.32 6.90
N LEU A 5 -8.44 6.64 6.16
CA LEU A 5 -7.34 5.73 5.84
C LEU A 5 -6.52 5.36 7.08
N ASP A 6 -6.07 6.35 7.86
CA ASP A 6 -5.37 6.14 9.13
C ASP A 6 -6.21 5.34 10.14
N TYR A 7 -7.53 5.57 10.19
CA TYR A 7 -8.43 4.73 10.99
C TYR A 7 -8.38 3.26 10.58
N PHE A 8 -8.38 2.95 9.29
CA PHE A 8 -8.27 1.57 8.83
C PHE A 8 -6.90 0.95 9.13
N LEU A 9 -5.84 1.72 8.94
CA LEU A 9 -4.47 1.25 9.14
C LEU A 9 -4.16 0.93 10.61
N THR A 10 -4.72 1.68 11.56
CA THR A 10 -4.56 1.41 13.00
C THR A 10 -5.29 0.15 13.47
N LYS A 11 -6.28 -0.35 12.73
CA LYS A 11 -7.01 -1.58 13.08
C LYS A 11 -6.29 -2.87 12.69
N LEU A 12 -5.20 -2.79 11.92
CA LEU A 12 -4.51 -3.97 11.39
C LEU A 12 -3.69 -4.76 12.41
N GLU A 13 -3.25 -4.14 13.52
CA GLU A 13 -2.32 -4.77 14.47
C GLU A 13 -2.91 -6.02 15.15
N ASN A 14 -4.23 -6.04 15.37
CA ASN A 14 -4.94 -7.14 16.03
C ASN A 14 -6.06 -7.75 15.19
N ALA A 15 -6.11 -7.43 13.89
CA ALA A 15 -7.14 -7.92 12.99
C ALA A 15 -6.98 -9.42 12.69
N ASP A 16 -8.08 -10.15 12.64
CA ASP A 16 -8.12 -11.48 12.02
C ASP A 16 -8.08 -11.38 10.48
N ASN A 17 -8.07 -12.53 9.79
CA ASN A 17 -7.99 -12.53 8.33
C ASN A 17 -9.24 -11.93 7.66
N MET A 18 -10.42 -12.01 8.29
CA MET A 18 -11.64 -11.41 7.76
C MET A 18 -11.56 -9.89 7.83
N ALA A 19 -11.19 -9.37 9.00
CA ALA A 19 -11.02 -7.94 9.24
C ALA A 19 -9.92 -7.34 8.35
N LYS A 20 -8.81 -8.04 8.12
CA LYS A 20 -7.75 -7.59 7.17
C LYS A 20 -8.30 -7.43 5.75
N ASN A 21 -9.04 -8.42 5.26
CA ASN A 21 -9.64 -8.37 3.93
C ASN A 21 -10.68 -7.25 3.80
N GLU A 22 -11.48 -7.02 4.83
CA GLU A 22 -12.45 -5.90 4.85
C GLU A 22 -11.77 -4.54 4.84
N ILE A 23 -10.69 -4.40 5.62
CA ILE A 23 -9.86 -3.19 5.64
C ILE A 23 -9.24 -2.95 4.26
N GLU A 24 -8.59 -3.95 3.67
CA GLU A 24 -8.00 -3.86 2.33
C GLU A 24 -9.05 -3.46 1.28
N ASN A 25 -10.22 -4.10 1.30
CA ASN A 25 -11.33 -3.75 0.41
C ASN A 25 -11.83 -2.32 0.61
N SER A 26 -11.84 -1.82 1.85
CA SER A 26 -12.25 -0.46 2.16
C SER A 26 -11.22 0.57 1.66
N ILE A 27 -9.94 0.26 1.78
CA ILE A 27 -8.84 1.06 1.23
C ILE A 27 -8.95 1.13 -0.30
N VAL A 28 -9.12 -0.01 -0.98
CA VAL A 28 -9.27 -0.05 -2.44
C VAL A 28 -10.52 0.71 -2.90
N LYS A 29 -11.63 0.60 -2.17
CA LYS A 29 -12.85 1.40 -2.44
C LYS A 29 -12.67 2.90 -2.22
N PHE A 30 -11.77 3.31 -1.34
CA PHE A 30 -11.40 4.72 -1.18
C PHE A 30 -10.71 5.24 -2.46
N GLY A 31 -10.07 4.35 -3.22
CA GLY A 31 -9.54 4.62 -4.55
C GLY A 31 -8.25 5.44 -4.52
N ASN A 32 -7.93 6.06 -5.66
CA ASN A 32 -6.60 6.63 -5.95
C ASN A 32 -6.17 7.73 -4.99
N LYS A 33 -7.11 8.39 -4.31
CA LYS A 33 -6.81 9.38 -3.26
C LYS A 33 -6.09 8.78 -2.04
N ALA A 34 -6.11 7.45 -1.86
CA ALA A 34 -5.32 6.78 -0.82
C ALA A 34 -3.84 6.62 -1.20
N ILE A 35 -3.50 6.64 -2.49
CA ILE A 35 -2.18 6.23 -3.00
C ILE A 35 -1.02 7.00 -2.34
N PRO A 36 -1.04 8.34 -2.22
CA PRO A 36 0.08 9.07 -1.61
C PRO A 36 0.34 8.62 -0.17
N GLU A 37 -0.71 8.55 0.65
CA GLU A 37 -0.62 8.16 2.07
C GLU A 37 -0.25 6.68 2.24
N LEU A 38 -0.70 5.80 1.34
CA LEU A 38 -0.29 4.38 1.32
C LEU A 38 1.19 4.22 0.99
N VAL A 39 1.72 4.98 0.01
CA VAL A 39 3.14 4.93 -0.34
C VAL A 39 4.01 5.47 0.80
N ASP A 40 3.60 6.56 1.44
CA ASP A 40 4.29 7.09 2.62
C ASP A 40 4.26 6.07 3.76
N THR A 41 3.08 5.47 4.04
CA THR A 41 2.93 4.43 5.05
C THR A 41 3.80 3.21 4.75
N LEU A 42 3.91 2.77 3.50
CA LEU A 42 4.63 1.56 3.12
C LEU A 42 6.13 1.65 3.43
N GLN A 43 6.70 2.86 3.38
CA GLN A 43 8.12 3.09 3.66
C GLN A 43 8.48 2.85 5.13
N GLU A 44 7.54 3.04 6.05
CA GLU A 44 7.75 2.93 7.49
C GLU A 44 7.05 1.70 8.11
N ALA A 45 6.08 1.12 7.40
CA ALA A 45 5.28 0.01 7.92
C ALA A 45 6.06 -1.31 7.99
N HIS A 46 5.68 -2.14 8.96
CA HIS A 46 6.21 -3.48 9.15
C HIS A 46 5.09 -4.52 9.32
N GLY A 47 5.47 -5.81 9.23
CA GLY A 47 4.57 -6.93 9.46
C GLY A 47 3.28 -6.89 8.62
N VAL A 48 2.15 -7.16 9.28
CA VAL A 48 0.82 -7.24 8.65
C VAL A 48 0.44 -5.92 7.97
N LYS A 49 0.71 -4.78 8.63
CA LYS A 49 0.39 -3.45 8.09
C LYS A 49 1.07 -3.24 6.74
N ARG A 50 2.36 -3.57 6.65
CA ARG A 50 3.13 -3.48 5.40
C ARG A 50 2.53 -4.35 4.29
N GLY A 51 2.15 -5.59 4.61
CA GLY A 51 1.54 -6.51 3.65
C GLY A 51 0.22 -6.00 3.07
N VAL A 52 -0.70 -5.54 3.93
CA VAL A 52 -2.01 -5.01 3.48
C VAL A 52 -1.87 -3.74 2.66
N VAL A 53 -0.96 -2.83 3.05
CA VAL A 53 -0.67 -1.61 2.28
C VAL A 53 -0.11 -1.97 0.90
N ALA A 54 0.83 -2.91 0.83
CA ALA A 54 1.40 -3.35 -0.44
C ALA A 54 0.35 -3.98 -1.37
N MET A 55 -0.48 -4.88 -0.84
CA MET A 55 -1.58 -5.50 -1.60
C MET A 55 -2.60 -4.47 -2.09
N SER A 56 -2.91 -3.48 -1.25
CA SER A 56 -3.82 -2.39 -1.63
C SER A 56 -3.26 -1.59 -2.81
N LEU A 57 -1.97 -1.25 -2.80
CA LEU A 57 -1.30 -0.52 -3.89
C LEU A 57 -1.29 -1.32 -5.20
N ILE A 58 -1.03 -2.65 -5.13
CA ILE A 58 -1.11 -3.54 -6.29
C ILE A 58 -2.52 -3.55 -6.88
N ARG A 59 -3.56 -3.65 -6.04
CA ARG A 59 -4.96 -3.63 -6.48
C ARG A 59 -5.44 -2.29 -7.01
N LEU A 60 -4.86 -1.19 -6.53
CA LEU A 60 -5.07 0.15 -7.09
C LEU A 60 -4.38 0.31 -8.46
N GLY A 61 -3.37 -0.52 -8.74
CA GLY A 61 -2.82 -0.70 -10.09
C GLY A 61 -1.94 0.45 -10.56
N GLU A 62 -1.99 0.72 -11.87
CA GLU A 62 -1.12 1.66 -12.60
C GLU A 62 -1.04 3.06 -11.96
N ASP A 63 -2.13 3.54 -11.37
CA ASP A 63 -2.17 4.84 -10.68
C ASP A 63 -1.15 4.93 -9.51
N SER A 64 -0.71 3.79 -8.97
CA SER A 64 0.30 3.70 -7.91
C SER A 64 1.74 3.84 -8.43
N VAL A 65 1.99 3.55 -9.71
CA VAL A 65 3.35 3.38 -10.26
C VAL A 65 4.18 4.67 -10.15
N GLU A 66 3.59 5.83 -10.49
CA GLU A 66 4.31 7.10 -10.43
C GLU A 66 4.74 7.45 -8.99
N TYR A 67 3.88 7.19 -8.01
CA TYR A 67 4.17 7.43 -6.60
C TYR A 67 5.25 6.50 -6.07
N LEU A 68 5.20 5.21 -6.44
CA LEU A 68 6.23 4.24 -6.09
C LEU A 68 7.61 4.62 -6.67
N ARG A 69 7.66 5.04 -7.94
CA ARG A 69 8.91 5.52 -8.58
C ARG A 69 9.46 6.77 -7.87
N LYS A 70 8.59 7.73 -7.53
CA LYS A 70 8.99 8.95 -6.80
C LYS A 70 9.52 8.64 -5.40
N ALA A 71 8.92 7.71 -4.68
CA ALA A 71 9.39 7.31 -3.36
C ALA A 71 10.73 6.57 -3.44
N ALA A 72 10.88 5.63 -4.37
CA ALA A 72 12.14 4.92 -4.61
C ALA A 72 13.32 5.85 -4.94
N ALA A 73 13.07 6.91 -5.71
CA ALA A 73 14.09 7.91 -6.04
C ALA A 73 14.56 8.74 -4.83
N LYS A 74 13.74 8.81 -3.78
CA LYS A 74 14.04 9.57 -2.55
C LYS A 74 14.58 8.69 -1.42
N ASN A 75 14.26 7.40 -1.44
CA ASN A 75 14.59 6.44 -0.39
C ASN A 75 15.16 5.17 -1.02
N HIS A 76 16.49 5.03 -0.97
CA HIS A 76 17.21 3.90 -1.57
C HIS A 76 16.84 2.55 -0.93
N ASP A 77 16.57 2.54 0.39
CA ASP A 77 16.14 1.32 1.09
C ASP A 77 14.75 0.84 0.63
N PHE A 78 13.94 1.76 0.11
CA PHE A 78 12.62 1.46 -0.44
C PHE A 78 12.65 1.03 -1.91
N GLU A 79 13.78 1.23 -2.61
CA GLU A 79 13.88 1.03 -4.06
C GLU A 79 13.50 -0.40 -4.48
N TRP A 80 14.00 -1.41 -3.77
CA TRP A 80 13.69 -2.82 -4.07
C TRP A 80 12.19 -3.11 -3.94
N VAL A 81 11.56 -2.57 -2.89
CA VAL A 81 10.12 -2.75 -2.61
C VAL A 81 9.30 -2.12 -3.71
N ALA A 82 9.60 -0.87 -4.06
CA ALA A 82 8.90 -0.17 -5.13
C ALA A 82 9.01 -0.92 -6.47
N LYS A 83 10.21 -1.40 -6.83
CA LYS A 83 10.42 -2.19 -8.06
C LYS A 83 9.57 -3.47 -8.05
N TYR A 84 9.54 -4.18 -6.93
CA TYR A 84 8.72 -5.37 -6.78
C TYR A 84 7.23 -5.07 -7.01
N LEU A 85 6.66 -4.08 -6.31
CA LEU A 85 5.25 -3.72 -6.50
C LEU A 85 4.94 -3.27 -7.93
N ILE A 86 5.83 -2.49 -8.55
CA ILE A 86 5.66 -2.06 -9.95
C ILE A 86 5.64 -3.29 -10.88
N SER A 87 6.51 -4.28 -10.68
CA SER A 87 6.48 -5.50 -11.50
C SER A 87 5.21 -6.32 -11.32
N GLU A 88 4.63 -6.37 -10.12
CA GLU A 88 3.34 -7.02 -9.85
C GLU A 88 2.19 -6.27 -10.56
N ILE A 89 2.20 -4.93 -10.53
CA ILE A 89 1.20 -4.08 -11.19
C ILE A 89 1.26 -4.23 -12.71
N GLU A 90 2.46 -4.15 -13.28
CA GLU A 90 2.70 -4.22 -14.73
C GLU A 90 2.57 -5.67 -15.29
N GLY A 91 2.33 -6.66 -14.42
CA GLY A 91 2.18 -8.06 -14.81
C GLY A 91 3.47 -8.70 -15.33
N GLN A 92 4.63 -8.20 -14.90
CA GLN A 92 5.95 -8.64 -15.38
C GLN A 92 6.56 -9.78 -14.56
N VAL A 93 5.83 -10.30 -13.56
CA VAL A 93 6.26 -11.45 -12.76
C VAL A 93 5.52 -12.71 -13.24
N ALA A 94 6.25 -13.60 -13.91
CA ALA A 94 5.85 -14.97 -14.25
C ALA A 94 6.89 -15.95 -13.71
#